data_AF-G9N810-F1
#
_entry.id   AF-G9N810-F1
#
_cell.length_a   1.000
_cell.length_b   1.000
_cell.length_c   1.000
_cell.angle_alpha   90.00
_cell.angle_beta   90.00
_cell.angle_gamma   90.00
#
_symmetry.space_group_name_H-M   'P 1'
#
loop_
_entity.id
_entity.type
_entity.pdbx_description
1 polymer ?
#
loop_
_entity_poly.entity_id
_entity_poly.type
_entity_poly.pdbx_seq_one_letter_code
_entity_poly.pdbx_strand_id
1 'polypeptide(L)'
;MGIHCVSGLEKPPNIDIWDIDETCKPHLPVLQKAYNDVAVMAAKALEDIQFVQQPRPQYNTRSNKRMQWDRIARAMKCMFGFMPGEQGTDKYMARVLYVYQTMNEALRGDHNLPKDGFTKRHNKALWLCDDKLWKWHHSGMSDPNNPSLLPLFQSREDIMKGKKGVWIYRDRYITNDDSRSPGICGPDSHAKTHVKYDMITFCPTSFTGKVAKAESPVDGKNGVVVGKNLDEFGRYSLSRIMFHELVHWYGSKGVERQKRLIDQQAVSKTGQLMWFRKNGERFEKEAAPERPDKSWNALNTYYFGWVEMLARRYDGAVAQNSGPGKATETAEAYAYFAMMAYLDNFDWAVDGLAKHMEL
;
A
#
# COMPACT_ATOMS: atom_id res chain seq x y z
N MET A 1 -30.97 16.61 8.40
CA MET A 1 -29.80 16.32 9.27
C MET A 1 -29.74 14.82 9.46
N GLY A 2 -28.78 14.16 8.82
CA GLY A 2 -28.42 12.78 9.11
C GLY A 2 -26.90 12.75 9.08
N ILE A 3 -26.28 12.69 10.25
CA ILE A 3 -24.87 12.31 10.35
C ILE A 3 -24.90 10.82 10.01
N HIS A 4 -24.49 10.45 8.80
CA HIS A 4 -24.11 9.07 8.55
C HIS A 4 -22.85 8.85 9.38
N CYS A 5 -23.03 8.40 10.63
CA CYS A 5 -21.94 7.85 11.41
C CYS A 5 -21.32 6.73 10.56
N VAL A 6 -20.03 6.83 10.28
CA VAL A 6 -19.27 5.70 9.75
C VAL A 6 -19.37 4.60 10.81
N SER A 7 -20.23 3.62 10.58
CA SER A 7 -20.38 2.48 11.49
C SER A 7 -19.02 1.80 11.62
N GLY A 8 -18.52 1.67 12.86
CA GLY A 8 -17.26 0.99 13.16
C GLY A 8 -16.15 1.86 13.75
N LEU A 9 -16.26 3.20 13.79
CA LEU A 9 -15.26 4.05 14.46
C LEU A 9 -15.11 3.80 15.98
N GLU A 10 -16.13 3.22 16.61
CA GLU A 10 -16.20 3.00 18.06
C GLU A 10 -15.35 1.82 18.55
N LYS A 11 -15.07 0.84 17.69
CA LYS A 11 -14.26 -0.32 18.07
C LYS A 11 -12.77 -0.02 17.89
N PRO A 12 -11.92 -0.31 18.89
CA PRO A 12 -10.48 -0.11 18.74
C PRO A 12 -9.94 -1.00 17.61
N PRO A 13 -8.86 -0.56 16.92
CA PRO A 13 -8.21 -1.38 15.91
C PRO A 13 -7.76 -2.73 16.50
N ASN A 14 -7.97 -3.80 15.75
CA ASN A 14 -7.73 -5.17 16.18
C ASN A 14 -6.61 -5.82 15.34
N ILE A 15 -5.37 -5.74 15.81
CA ILE A 15 -4.24 -6.37 15.11
C ILE A 15 -4.33 -7.91 15.13
N ASP A 16 -5.06 -8.48 16.09
CA ASP A 16 -5.15 -9.94 16.29
C ASP A 16 -5.93 -10.63 15.18
N ILE A 17 -6.50 -9.89 14.22
CA ILE A 17 -7.00 -10.47 12.97
C ILE A 17 -5.88 -11.07 12.11
N TRP A 18 -4.61 -10.76 12.41
CA TRP A 18 -3.42 -11.34 11.80
C TRP A 18 -2.78 -12.39 12.71
N ASP A 19 -2.09 -13.37 12.11
CA ASP A 19 -1.15 -14.24 12.82
C ASP A 19 0.19 -13.49 12.91
N ILE A 20 0.52 -12.98 14.10
CA ILE A 20 1.77 -12.22 14.31
C ILE A 20 2.88 -13.19 14.71
N ASP A 21 3.91 -13.28 13.88
CA ASP A 21 5.03 -14.19 14.13
C ASP A 21 5.87 -13.78 15.34
N GLU A 22 6.56 -14.77 15.91
CA GLU A 22 7.52 -14.61 17.00
C GLU A 22 8.63 -13.60 16.67
N THR A 23 9.06 -13.51 15.39
CA THR A 23 10.03 -12.49 14.93
C THR A 23 9.56 -11.06 15.18
N CYS A 24 8.25 -10.83 15.29
CA CYS A 24 7.69 -9.51 15.52
C CYS A 24 7.58 -9.13 17.00
N LYS A 25 7.76 -10.07 17.95
CA LYS A 25 7.62 -9.78 19.38
C LYS A 25 8.45 -8.58 19.86
N PRO A 26 9.73 -8.43 19.51
CA PRO A 26 10.53 -7.27 19.92
C PRO A 26 10.04 -5.93 19.34
N HIS A 27 9.25 -5.99 18.27
CA HIS A 27 8.77 -4.83 17.51
C HIS A 27 7.27 -4.58 17.68
N LEU A 28 6.58 -5.41 18.46
CA LEU A 28 5.13 -5.35 18.60
C LEU A 28 4.61 -3.98 19.08
N PRO A 29 5.26 -3.27 20.03
CA PRO A 29 4.78 -1.95 20.44
C PRO A 29 4.76 -0.93 19.28
N VAL A 30 5.81 -0.91 18.44
CA VAL A 30 5.89 0.04 17.32
C VAL A 30 4.97 -0.35 16.17
N LEU A 31 4.79 -1.65 15.93
CA LEU A 31 3.83 -2.17 14.95
C LEU A 31 2.40 -1.88 15.37
N GLN A 32 2.04 -2.11 16.63
CA GLN A 32 0.71 -1.80 17.16
C GLN A 32 0.39 -0.31 17.06
N LYS A 33 1.36 0.56 17.39
CA LYS A 33 1.20 2.00 17.21
C LYS A 33 0.94 2.34 15.74
N ALA A 34 1.80 1.86 14.84
CA ALA A 34 1.65 2.09 13.41
C ALA A 34 0.29 1.60 12.88
N TYR A 35 -0.18 0.44 13.35
CA TYR A 35 -1.49 -0.11 13.00
C TYR A 35 -2.65 0.78 13.46
N ASN A 36 -2.55 1.29 14.68
CA ASN A 36 -3.54 2.24 15.21
C ASN A 36 -3.56 3.53 14.40
N ASP A 37 -2.38 4.08 14.07
CA ASP A 37 -2.26 5.29 13.25
C ASP A 37 -2.89 5.07 11.86
N VAL A 38 -2.62 3.92 11.23
CA VAL A 38 -3.24 3.53 9.95
C VAL A 38 -4.76 3.47 10.07
N ALA A 39 -5.30 2.84 11.10
CA ALA A 39 -6.74 2.72 11.29
C ALA A 39 -7.44 4.07 11.51
N VAL A 40 -6.75 5.05 12.11
CA VAL A 40 -7.26 6.42 12.25
C VAL A 40 -7.23 7.15 10.90
N MET A 41 -6.10 7.09 10.19
CA MET A 41 -5.97 7.73 8.87
C MET A 41 -6.94 7.15 7.84
N ALA A 42 -7.10 5.82 7.81
CA ALA A 42 -8.01 5.12 6.90
C ALA A 42 -9.48 5.51 7.15
N ALA A 43 -9.88 5.62 8.41
CA ALA A 43 -11.24 6.03 8.76
C ALA A 43 -11.51 7.49 8.36
N LYS A 44 -10.54 8.38 8.57
CA LYS A 44 -10.66 9.79 8.16
C LYS A 44 -10.72 9.93 6.64
N ALA A 45 -9.90 9.18 5.91
CA ALA A 45 -9.95 9.13 4.45
C ALA A 45 -11.31 8.64 3.93
N LEU A 46 -11.87 7.60 4.56
CA LEU A 46 -13.19 7.08 4.21
C LEU A 46 -14.29 8.12 4.43
N GLU A 47 -14.27 8.85 5.55
CA GLU A 47 -15.19 9.95 5.82
C GLU A 47 -15.09 11.03 4.73
N ASP A 48 -13.87 11.46 4.40
CA ASP A 48 -13.63 12.47 3.38
C ASP A 48 -14.13 12.02 1.99
N ILE A 49 -13.89 10.75 1.61
CA ILE A 49 -14.40 10.18 0.36
C ILE A 49 -15.93 10.20 0.33
N GLN A 50 -16.58 9.72 1.39
CA GLN A 50 -18.05 9.71 1.49
C GLN A 50 -18.64 11.12 1.44
N PHE A 51 -17.94 12.10 2.01
CA PHE A 51 -18.33 13.49 1.95
C PHE A 51 -18.32 14.05 0.53
N VAL A 52 -17.28 13.77 -0.27
CA VAL A 52 -17.19 14.26 -1.66
C VAL A 52 -17.94 13.42 -2.69
N GLN A 53 -18.50 12.27 -2.29
CA GLN A 53 -19.53 11.59 -3.09
C GLN A 53 -20.84 12.40 -3.17
N GLN A 54 -21.06 13.32 -2.22
CA GLN A 54 -22.19 14.25 -2.26
C GLN A 54 -21.92 15.41 -3.22
N PRO A 55 -22.96 16.02 -3.82
CA PRO A 55 -22.79 17.18 -4.68
C PRO A 55 -22.02 18.31 -4.01
N ARG A 56 -21.11 18.95 -4.77
CA ARG A 56 -20.34 20.10 -4.31
C ARG A 56 -21.27 21.21 -3.78
N PRO A 57 -21.09 21.71 -2.55
CA PRO A 57 -21.91 22.79 -2.00
C PRO A 57 -21.88 24.08 -2.85
N GLN A 58 -23.03 24.78 -2.95
CA GLN A 58 -23.17 26.00 -3.75
C GLN A 58 -22.37 27.20 -3.22
N TYR A 59 -22.01 28.11 -4.13
CA TYR A 59 -21.07 29.24 -3.92
C TYR A 59 -21.62 30.31 -2.96
N ASN A 60 -22.95 30.43 -2.87
CA ASN A 60 -23.63 31.43 -2.02
C ASN A 60 -23.45 31.18 -0.52
N THR A 61 -22.81 30.08 -0.14
CA THR A 61 -22.37 29.84 1.22
C THR A 61 -20.84 29.97 1.26
N ARG A 62 -20.31 30.99 1.96
CA ARG A 62 -18.95 30.93 2.54
C ARG A 62 -18.94 29.84 3.61
N SER A 63 -19.27 28.60 3.24
CA SER A 63 -19.41 27.50 4.16
C SER A 63 -18.09 26.76 4.24
N ASN A 64 -17.66 26.48 5.46
CA ASN A 64 -16.56 25.56 5.75
C ASN A 64 -16.71 24.23 4.98
N LYS A 65 -17.96 23.82 4.70
CA LYS A 65 -18.29 22.64 3.89
C LYS A 65 -17.80 22.71 2.45
N ARG A 66 -17.91 23.87 1.78
CA ARG A 66 -17.42 24.03 0.41
C ARG A 66 -15.89 23.96 0.36
N MET A 67 -15.22 24.68 1.25
CA MET A 67 -13.75 24.63 1.36
C MET A 67 -13.26 23.21 1.64
N GLN A 68 -13.90 22.50 2.57
CA GLN A 68 -13.59 21.11 2.86
C GLN A 68 -13.80 20.21 1.63
N TRP A 69 -14.91 20.37 0.91
CA TRP A 69 -15.19 19.60 -0.31
C TRP A 69 -14.10 19.84 -1.35
N ASP A 70 -13.74 21.10 -1.57
CA ASP A 70 -12.73 21.50 -2.56
C ASP A 70 -11.33 20.98 -2.19
N ARG A 71 -10.94 21.05 -0.92
CA ARG A 71 -9.69 20.48 -0.42
C ARG A 71 -9.61 18.97 -0.70
N ILE A 72 -10.66 18.23 -0.35
CA ILE A 72 -10.71 16.78 -0.55
C ILE A 72 -10.70 16.44 -2.04
N ALA A 73 -11.50 17.14 -2.85
CA ALA A 73 -11.55 16.93 -4.29
C ALA A 73 -10.20 17.21 -4.96
N ARG A 74 -9.48 18.26 -4.53
CA ARG A 74 -8.11 18.53 -4.99
C ARG A 74 -7.14 17.42 -4.56
N ALA A 75 -7.24 16.92 -3.32
CA ALA A 75 -6.43 15.80 -2.87
C ALA A 75 -6.71 14.51 -3.68
N MET A 76 -7.98 14.23 -4.01
CA MET A 76 -8.34 13.11 -4.87
C MET A 76 -7.80 13.26 -6.29
N LYS A 77 -7.86 14.46 -6.87
CA LYS A 77 -7.26 14.73 -8.18
C LYS A 77 -5.74 14.56 -8.14
N CYS A 78 -5.09 15.05 -7.09
CA CYS A 78 -3.65 14.97 -6.91
C CYS A 78 -3.17 13.53 -6.77
N MET A 79 -3.86 12.70 -5.98
CA MET A 79 -3.42 11.33 -5.69
C MET A 79 -3.95 10.29 -6.66
N PHE A 80 -5.14 10.50 -7.22
CA PHE A 80 -5.83 9.52 -8.07
C PHE A 80 -6.17 10.02 -9.48
N GLY A 81 -5.90 11.28 -9.81
CA GLY A 81 -6.00 11.79 -11.19
C GLY A 81 -7.41 12.13 -11.67
N PHE A 82 -8.40 12.14 -10.78
CA PHE A 82 -9.80 12.45 -11.12
C PHE A 82 -10.46 13.35 -10.07
N MET A 83 -11.42 14.16 -10.49
CA MET A 83 -12.28 14.90 -9.56
C MET A 83 -13.55 14.10 -9.27
N PRO A 84 -14.08 14.14 -8.04
CA PRO A 84 -15.39 13.58 -7.71
C PRO A 84 -16.51 14.19 -8.57
N GLY A 85 -17.41 13.34 -9.09
CA GLY A 85 -18.59 13.76 -9.86
C GLY A 85 -18.33 14.13 -11.32
N GLU A 86 -17.08 14.06 -11.81
CA GLU A 86 -16.79 14.20 -13.24
C GLU A 86 -17.25 12.96 -14.02
N GLN A 87 -17.80 13.17 -15.22
CA GLN A 87 -18.28 12.08 -16.07
C GLN A 87 -17.17 11.04 -16.33
N GLY A 88 -17.50 9.77 -16.15
CA GLY A 88 -16.58 8.65 -16.41
C GLY A 88 -15.59 8.37 -15.27
N THR A 89 -15.73 9.04 -14.11
CA THR A 89 -14.85 8.83 -12.94
C THR A 89 -15.41 7.85 -11.91
N ASP A 90 -16.68 7.46 -12.03
CA ASP A 90 -17.39 6.61 -11.06
C ASP A 90 -16.66 5.29 -10.76
N LYS A 91 -16.07 4.66 -11.77
CA LYS A 91 -15.31 3.41 -11.59
C LYS A 91 -14.06 3.60 -10.72
N TYR A 92 -13.39 4.75 -10.83
CA TYR A 92 -12.20 5.08 -10.04
C TYR A 92 -12.61 5.43 -8.61
N MET A 93 -13.70 6.19 -8.44
CA MET A 93 -14.29 6.46 -7.13
C MET A 93 -14.69 5.16 -6.42
N ALA A 94 -15.39 4.26 -7.11
CA ALA A 94 -15.79 2.97 -6.55
C ALA A 94 -14.59 2.11 -6.16
N ARG A 95 -13.50 2.14 -6.94
CA ARG A 95 -12.25 1.46 -6.61
C ARG A 95 -11.63 2.03 -5.33
N VAL A 96 -11.51 3.35 -5.24
CA VAL A 96 -10.93 4.02 -4.06
C VAL A 96 -11.76 3.73 -2.81
N LEU A 97 -13.08 3.88 -2.92
CA LEU A 97 -14.02 3.59 -1.84
C LEU A 97 -13.92 2.14 -1.36
N TYR A 98 -13.87 1.17 -2.28
CA TYR A 98 -13.73 -0.25 -1.94
C TYR A 98 -12.51 -0.54 -1.07
N VAL A 99 -11.34 0.03 -1.40
CA VAL A 99 -10.11 -0.20 -0.62
C VAL A 99 -10.25 0.35 0.79
N TYR A 100 -10.70 1.60 0.94
CA TYR A 100 -10.84 2.23 2.26
C TYR A 100 -11.93 1.58 3.11
N GLN A 101 -13.06 1.19 2.50
CA GLN A 101 -14.13 0.47 3.19
C GLN A 101 -13.63 -0.89 3.69
N THR A 102 -13.04 -1.70 2.80
CA THR A 102 -12.54 -3.04 3.14
C THR A 102 -11.48 -2.96 4.24
N MET A 103 -10.55 -2.01 4.11
CA MET A 103 -9.53 -1.79 5.13
C MET A 103 -10.15 -1.38 6.46
N ASN A 104 -11.01 -0.36 6.49
CA ASN A 104 -11.59 0.12 7.76
C ASN A 104 -12.47 -0.95 8.44
N GLU A 105 -13.22 -1.74 7.66
CA GLU A 105 -14.00 -2.88 8.16
C GLU A 105 -13.09 -3.94 8.80
N ALA A 106 -12.02 -4.34 8.11
CA ALA A 106 -11.09 -5.34 8.63
C ALA A 106 -10.34 -4.85 9.87
N LEU A 107 -9.75 -3.64 9.82
CA LEU A 107 -8.89 -3.10 10.88
C LEU A 107 -9.61 -2.99 12.22
N ARG A 108 -10.94 -2.86 12.24
CA ARG A 108 -11.77 -2.74 13.45
C ARG A 108 -12.69 -3.93 13.64
N GLY A 109 -12.62 -4.93 12.75
CA GLY A 109 -13.43 -6.12 12.74
C GLY A 109 -12.90 -7.21 13.68
N ASP A 110 -13.59 -8.35 13.66
CA ASP A 110 -13.17 -9.57 14.38
C ASP A 110 -12.34 -10.53 13.51
N HIS A 111 -12.28 -10.26 12.20
CA HIS A 111 -11.57 -11.10 11.25
C HIS A 111 -10.94 -10.25 10.14
N ASN A 112 -9.91 -10.83 9.51
CA ASN A 112 -9.28 -10.23 8.34
C ASN A 112 -10.21 -10.35 7.12
N LEU A 113 -9.95 -9.57 6.08
CA LEU A 113 -10.67 -9.64 4.81
C LEU A 113 -9.67 -9.89 3.68
N PRO A 114 -9.70 -11.09 3.05
CA PRO A 114 -10.53 -12.27 3.36
C PRO A 114 -10.13 -12.97 4.68
N LYS A 115 -11.11 -13.59 5.36
CA LYS A 115 -10.95 -14.22 6.69
C LYS A 115 -9.82 -15.25 6.75
N ASP A 116 -9.81 -16.19 5.82
CA ASP A 116 -8.84 -17.31 5.77
C ASP A 116 -7.64 -17.01 4.85
N GLY A 117 -7.37 -15.72 4.60
CA GLY A 117 -6.43 -15.31 3.56
C GLY A 117 -6.93 -15.59 2.14
N PHE A 118 -6.13 -15.21 1.15
CA PHE A 118 -6.44 -15.36 -0.27
C PHE A 118 -6.22 -16.79 -0.77
N THR A 119 -5.32 -17.57 -0.15
CA THR A 119 -5.08 -18.96 -0.53
C THR A 119 -6.04 -19.95 0.16
N LYS A 120 -6.70 -19.53 1.25
CA LYS A 120 -7.55 -20.37 2.10
C LYS A 120 -6.83 -21.56 2.74
N ARG A 121 -5.49 -21.53 2.78
CA ARG A 121 -4.66 -22.58 3.38
C ARG A 121 -4.40 -22.36 4.86
N HIS A 122 -4.79 -21.20 5.39
CA HIS A 122 -4.46 -20.77 6.75
C HIS A 122 -5.67 -20.09 7.39
N ASN A 123 -5.80 -20.20 8.71
CA ASN A 123 -6.88 -19.53 9.45
C ASN A 123 -6.70 -18.01 9.53
N LYS A 124 -5.45 -17.53 9.40
CA LYS A 124 -5.08 -16.11 9.37
C LYS A 124 -3.87 -15.90 8.45
N ALA A 125 -3.83 -14.73 7.83
CA ALA A 125 -2.64 -14.24 7.15
C ALA A 125 -1.55 -13.88 8.17
N LEU A 126 -0.29 -14.06 7.78
CA LEU A 126 0.88 -14.00 8.67
C LEU A 126 1.61 -12.66 8.55
N TRP A 127 2.03 -12.10 9.67
CA TRP A 127 3.02 -11.02 9.72
C TRP A 127 4.37 -11.56 10.18
N LEU A 128 5.41 -11.24 9.41
CA LEU A 128 6.79 -11.57 9.73
C LEU A 128 7.59 -10.29 9.93
N CYS A 129 8.61 -10.34 10.79
CA CYS A 129 9.52 -9.20 11.02
C CYS A 129 10.98 -9.52 10.65
N ASP A 130 11.22 -10.72 10.12
CA ASP A 130 12.49 -11.17 9.53
C ASP A 130 12.20 -12.27 8.50
N ASP A 131 12.99 -12.37 7.44
CA ASP A 131 12.91 -13.43 6.43
C ASP A 131 14.04 -14.48 6.55
N LYS A 132 14.90 -14.37 7.58
CA LYS A 132 15.94 -15.38 7.85
C LYS A 132 15.43 -16.73 8.31
N LEU A 133 14.16 -16.83 8.73
CA LEU A 133 13.57 -18.09 9.20
C LEU A 133 13.22 -19.06 8.07
N TRP A 134 13.18 -18.57 6.83
CA TRP A 134 12.90 -19.40 5.66
C TRP A 134 14.05 -20.38 5.40
N LYS A 135 13.71 -21.64 5.11
CA LYS A 135 14.69 -22.68 4.77
C LYS A 135 14.45 -23.21 3.37
N TRP A 136 15.52 -23.28 2.57
CA TRP A 136 15.45 -23.85 1.24
C TRP A 136 15.42 -25.38 1.31
N HIS A 137 14.44 -25.99 0.65
CA HIS A 137 14.32 -27.44 0.50
C HIS A 137 14.29 -27.80 -0.99
N HIS A 138 15.08 -28.80 -1.37
CA HIS A 138 15.06 -29.34 -2.72
C HIS A 138 13.83 -30.22 -2.95
N SER A 139 13.41 -30.33 -4.22
CA SER A 139 12.19 -31.04 -4.60
C SER A 139 12.11 -32.49 -4.10
N GLY A 140 13.25 -33.20 -4.04
CA GLY A 140 13.33 -34.58 -3.55
C GLY A 140 13.45 -34.74 -2.03
N MET A 141 13.58 -33.65 -1.27
CA MET A 141 13.65 -33.72 0.19
C MET A 141 12.27 -33.96 0.78
N SER A 142 12.20 -34.61 1.94
CA SER A 142 10.96 -34.77 2.71
C SER A 142 10.34 -33.40 3.01
N ASP A 143 9.02 -33.32 2.85
CA ASP A 143 8.24 -32.17 3.25
C ASP A 143 8.15 -32.12 4.78
N PRO A 144 8.73 -31.09 5.43
CA PRO A 144 8.76 -30.98 6.89
C PRO A 144 7.36 -30.81 7.50
N ASN A 145 6.36 -30.44 6.70
CA ASN A 145 4.97 -30.27 7.14
C ASN A 145 4.07 -31.44 6.71
N ASN A 146 4.64 -32.51 6.16
CA ASN A 146 3.90 -33.73 5.83
C ASN A 146 4.17 -34.80 6.90
N PRO A 147 3.14 -35.27 7.64
CA PRO A 147 3.34 -36.28 8.69
C PRO A 147 3.94 -37.60 8.18
N SER A 148 3.66 -37.95 6.92
CA SER A 148 4.20 -39.15 6.28
C SER A 148 5.60 -38.95 5.70
N LEU A 149 6.19 -37.75 5.85
CA LEU A 149 7.52 -37.36 5.38
C LEU A 149 7.76 -37.64 3.89
N LEU A 150 6.69 -37.62 3.09
CA LEU A 150 6.77 -37.77 1.65
C LEU A 150 7.67 -36.67 1.04
N PRO A 151 8.40 -36.98 -0.05
CA PRO A 151 9.12 -35.95 -0.79
C PRO A 151 8.23 -34.80 -1.24
N LEU A 152 8.76 -33.58 -1.26
CA LEU A 152 8.01 -32.37 -1.62
C LEU A 152 7.31 -32.46 -2.99
N PHE A 153 7.95 -33.07 -3.99
CA PHE A 153 7.33 -33.26 -5.31
C PHE A 153 6.09 -34.16 -5.30
N GLN A 154 5.95 -35.02 -4.28
CA GLN A 154 4.81 -35.90 -4.10
C GLN A 154 3.76 -35.26 -3.18
N SER A 155 4.17 -34.68 -2.05
CA SER A 155 3.24 -34.12 -1.07
C SER A 155 2.64 -32.78 -1.50
N ARG A 156 3.33 -32.01 -2.35
CA ARG A 156 2.96 -30.66 -2.79
C ARG A 156 3.08 -30.52 -4.31
N GLU A 157 2.47 -31.45 -5.06
CA GLU A 157 2.57 -31.50 -6.52
C GLU A 157 2.22 -30.16 -7.19
N ASP A 158 1.19 -29.47 -6.70
CA ASP A 158 0.72 -28.17 -7.21
C ASP A 158 1.75 -27.04 -7.03
N ILE A 159 2.52 -27.08 -5.94
CA ILE A 159 3.56 -26.09 -5.64
C ILE A 159 4.86 -26.43 -6.39
N MET A 160 5.18 -27.72 -6.47
CA MET A 160 6.48 -28.20 -6.92
C MET A 160 6.58 -28.45 -8.42
N LYS A 161 5.47 -28.36 -9.16
CA LYS A 161 5.44 -28.59 -10.60
C LYS A 161 6.48 -27.75 -11.36
N GLY A 162 7.50 -28.43 -11.88
CA GLY A 162 8.61 -27.81 -12.63
C GLY A 162 9.61 -27.02 -11.79
N LYS A 163 9.62 -27.20 -10.45
CA LYS A 163 10.47 -26.46 -9.50
C LYS A 163 11.61 -27.32 -8.97
N LYS A 164 12.78 -26.71 -8.81
CA LYS A 164 13.98 -27.38 -8.25
C LYS A 164 13.94 -27.49 -6.72
N GLY A 165 13.19 -26.60 -6.09
CA GLY A 165 13.05 -26.48 -4.65
C GLY A 165 12.14 -25.33 -4.29
N VAL A 166 12.01 -25.11 -2.99
CA VAL A 166 11.08 -24.14 -2.42
C VAL A 166 11.62 -23.66 -1.08
N TRP A 167 11.36 -22.41 -0.73
CA TRP A 167 11.57 -21.93 0.64
C TRP A 167 10.36 -22.28 1.49
N ILE A 168 10.60 -22.87 2.66
CA ILE A 168 9.57 -23.30 3.60
C ILE A 168 9.71 -22.54 4.91
N TYR A 169 8.59 -22.03 5.40
CA TYR A 169 8.45 -21.51 6.75
C TYR A 169 7.03 -21.77 7.26
N ARG A 170 6.91 -22.56 8.34
CA ARG A 170 5.62 -23.18 8.76
C ARG A 170 4.96 -23.82 7.51
N ASP A 171 3.65 -23.70 7.35
CA ASP A 171 2.91 -24.21 6.17
C ASP A 171 2.96 -23.31 4.92
N ARG A 172 3.92 -22.39 4.80
CA ARG A 172 4.06 -21.49 3.63
C ARG A 172 5.24 -21.86 2.76
N TYR A 173 5.08 -21.64 1.45
CA TYR A 173 5.98 -22.15 0.41
C TYR A 173 6.27 -21.06 -0.64
N ILE A 174 7.53 -20.66 -0.82
CA ILE A 174 7.94 -19.65 -1.81
C ILE A 174 8.76 -20.29 -2.92
N THR A 175 8.23 -20.23 -4.14
CA THR A 175 8.83 -20.84 -5.34
C THR A 175 9.46 -19.76 -6.24
N ASN A 176 10.57 -19.16 -5.79
CA ASN A 176 11.31 -18.17 -6.57
C ASN A 176 12.48 -18.76 -7.39
N ASP A 177 12.69 -20.09 -7.30
CA ASP A 177 13.78 -20.84 -7.96
C ASP A 177 15.20 -20.31 -7.65
N ASP A 178 15.38 -19.59 -6.54
CA ASP A 178 16.67 -19.09 -6.05
C ASP A 178 16.93 -19.61 -4.63
N SER A 179 17.87 -20.54 -4.48
CA SER A 179 18.21 -21.15 -3.20
C SER A 179 19.07 -20.26 -2.29
N ARG A 180 19.45 -19.05 -2.72
CA ARG A 180 20.31 -18.15 -1.93
C ARG A 180 19.51 -17.21 -1.03
N SER A 181 18.30 -16.85 -1.44
CA SER A 181 17.40 -16.00 -0.64
C SER A 181 15.94 -16.21 -1.04
N PRO A 182 14.98 -16.11 -0.10
CA PRO A 182 13.55 -16.09 -0.43
C PRO A 182 13.14 -14.82 -1.21
N GLY A 183 14.01 -13.79 -1.28
CA GLY A 183 13.76 -12.56 -2.05
C GLY A 183 12.66 -11.68 -1.47
N ILE A 184 12.50 -11.71 -0.14
CA ILE A 184 11.51 -10.90 0.59
C ILE A 184 12.16 -9.58 1.01
N CYS A 185 13.16 -9.63 1.88
CA CYS A 185 13.84 -8.46 2.40
C CYS A 185 15.16 -8.17 1.67
N GLY A 186 15.24 -6.99 1.08
CA GLY A 186 16.47 -6.43 0.50
C GLY A 186 17.00 -5.24 1.30
N PRO A 187 18.19 -4.71 0.97
CA PRO A 187 18.82 -3.60 1.69
C PRO A 187 17.94 -2.35 1.81
N ASP A 188 17.10 -2.08 0.81
CA ASP A 188 16.23 -0.89 0.75
C ASP A 188 14.73 -1.22 0.85
N SER A 189 14.38 -2.48 1.18
CA SER A 189 12.97 -2.88 1.33
C SER A 189 12.57 -2.74 2.78
N HIS A 190 11.55 -1.93 3.05
CA HIS A 190 11.00 -1.75 4.40
C HIS A 190 9.96 -2.81 4.74
N ALA A 191 9.07 -3.12 3.81
CA ALA A 191 8.12 -4.20 3.98
C ALA A 191 7.74 -4.77 2.60
N LYS A 192 7.00 -5.88 2.61
CA LYS A 192 6.49 -6.50 1.39
C LYS A 192 5.28 -7.39 1.65
N THR A 193 4.22 -7.14 0.88
CA THR A 193 3.00 -7.94 0.88
C THR A 193 3.07 -9.04 -0.17
N HIS A 194 2.84 -10.27 0.27
CA HIS A 194 2.75 -11.44 -0.59
C HIS A 194 1.38 -12.10 -0.46
N VAL A 195 0.40 -11.54 -1.18
CA VAL A 195 -0.98 -12.06 -1.27
C VAL A 195 -1.01 -13.55 -1.62
N LYS A 196 -0.15 -14.01 -2.54
CA LYS A 196 -0.07 -15.43 -2.95
C LYS A 196 0.44 -16.39 -1.86
N TYR A 197 0.99 -15.86 -0.77
CA TYR A 197 1.53 -16.62 0.35
C TYR A 197 0.85 -16.24 1.68
N ASP A 198 -0.25 -15.48 1.61
CA ASP A 198 -1.00 -14.97 2.76
C ASP A 198 -0.11 -14.39 3.86
N MET A 199 0.75 -13.43 3.48
CA MET A 199 1.65 -12.80 4.43
C MET A 199 2.04 -11.37 4.07
N ILE A 200 2.41 -10.60 5.09
CA ILE A 200 3.14 -9.35 5.00
C ILE A 200 4.44 -9.53 5.79
N THR A 201 5.56 -9.10 5.24
CA THR A 201 6.84 -9.10 5.96
C THR A 201 7.32 -7.67 6.15
N PHE A 202 7.46 -7.23 7.39
CA PHE A 202 8.14 -6.00 7.77
C PHE A 202 9.63 -6.30 7.94
N CYS A 203 10.46 -5.82 7.02
CA CYS A 203 11.88 -6.13 7.01
C CYS A 203 12.64 -5.43 8.14
N PRO A 204 13.82 -5.92 8.55
CA PRO A 204 14.62 -5.31 9.62
C PRO A 204 14.88 -3.81 9.44
N THR A 205 14.94 -3.32 8.21
CA THR A 205 15.08 -1.88 7.89
C THR A 205 13.92 -1.04 8.43
N SER A 206 12.71 -1.61 8.58
CA SER A 206 11.55 -0.95 9.19
C SER A 206 11.74 -0.64 10.67
N PHE A 207 12.63 -1.36 11.34
CA PHE A 207 12.87 -1.23 12.77
C PHE A 207 14.14 -0.46 13.10
N THR A 208 14.80 0.12 12.08
CA THR A 208 15.92 1.03 12.28
C THR A 208 15.45 2.30 13.00
N GLY A 209 16.33 2.95 13.76
CA GLY A 209 15.97 4.18 14.48
C GLY A 209 15.45 5.30 13.56
N LYS A 210 15.85 5.30 12.29
CA LYS A 210 15.38 6.24 11.27
C LYS A 210 13.92 6.04 10.89
N VAL A 211 13.43 4.79 10.86
CA VAL A 211 12.06 4.45 10.45
C VAL A 211 11.15 4.33 11.68
N ALA A 212 11.58 3.56 12.69
CA ALA A 212 10.78 3.29 13.88
C ALA A 212 10.55 4.53 14.77
N LYS A 213 11.41 5.56 14.66
CA LYS A 213 11.26 6.84 15.39
C LYS A 213 10.84 8.00 14.49
N ALA A 214 10.59 7.76 13.20
CA ALA A 214 10.07 8.82 12.34
C ALA A 214 8.70 9.28 12.85
N GLU A 215 8.48 10.58 12.86
CA GLU A 215 7.21 11.17 13.25
C GLU A 215 6.10 10.68 12.31
N SER A 216 5.03 10.11 12.87
CA SER A 216 3.88 9.70 12.09
C SER A 216 3.03 10.92 11.72
N PRO A 217 2.22 10.85 10.64
CA PRO A 217 1.21 11.86 10.36
C PRO A 217 0.24 12.09 11.53
N VAL A 218 0.01 11.06 12.35
CA VAL A 218 -0.90 11.12 13.49
C VAL A 218 -0.31 11.95 14.63
N ASP A 219 0.94 11.67 15.01
CA ASP A 219 1.64 12.38 16.10
C ASP A 219 1.95 13.82 15.70
N GLY A 220 2.36 14.04 14.45
CA GLY A 220 2.83 15.32 13.96
C GLY A 220 1.73 16.31 13.55
N LYS A 221 0.46 15.92 13.57
CA LYS A 221 -0.68 16.75 13.09
C LYS A 221 -0.69 18.15 13.69
N ASN A 222 -0.47 18.25 15.00
CA ASN A 222 -0.50 19.52 15.71
C ASN A 222 0.79 20.36 15.54
N GLY A 223 1.85 19.76 14.99
CA GLY A 223 3.14 20.41 14.71
C GLY A 223 3.30 20.87 13.26
N VAL A 224 2.27 20.74 12.41
CA VAL A 224 2.35 21.21 11.02
C VAL A 224 2.24 22.74 10.96
N VAL A 225 3.15 23.33 10.19
CA VAL A 225 3.14 24.75 9.82
C VAL A 225 3.17 24.90 8.30
N VAL A 226 2.77 26.05 7.79
CA VAL A 226 2.81 26.36 6.34
C VAL A 226 4.22 26.13 5.79
N GLY A 227 4.31 25.46 4.65
CA GLY A 227 5.56 25.10 4.00
C GLY A 227 6.20 23.80 4.47
N LYS A 228 5.69 23.14 5.53
CA LYS A 228 6.15 21.79 5.92
C LYS A 228 5.89 20.81 4.78
N ASN A 229 6.84 19.91 4.51
CA ASN A 229 6.73 18.96 3.41
C ASN A 229 6.07 17.65 3.87
N LEU A 230 5.08 17.17 3.11
CA LEU A 230 4.35 15.94 3.39
C LEU A 230 5.27 14.70 3.41
N ASP A 231 6.32 14.69 2.58
CA ASP A 231 7.33 13.62 2.56
C ASP A 231 8.15 13.56 3.87
N GLU A 232 8.12 14.57 4.74
CA GLU A 232 8.74 14.46 6.08
C GLU A 232 8.05 13.40 6.93
N PHE A 233 6.72 13.26 6.77
CA PHE A 233 5.94 12.16 7.35
C PHE A 233 5.94 10.94 6.44
N GLY A 234 5.94 11.16 5.11
CA GLY A 234 5.81 10.11 4.11
C GLY A 234 7.04 9.23 4.02
N ARG A 235 8.25 9.79 3.98
CA ARG A 235 9.43 9.07 3.51
C ARG A 235 9.84 7.88 4.37
N TYR A 236 9.76 7.99 5.69
CA TYR A 236 10.27 6.97 6.62
C TYR A 236 9.30 6.60 7.75
N SER A 237 8.06 7.11 7.79
CA SER A 237 7.13 6.69 8.85
C SER A 237 6.72 5.22 8.70
N LEU A 238 6.86 4.45 9.78
CA LEU A 238 6.38 3.06 9.82
C LEU A 238 4.86 2.97 9.61
N SER A 239 4.08 3.96 10.03
CA SER A 239 2.63 3.97 9.78
C SER A 239 2.32 4.14 8.30
N ARG A 240 3.10 4.93 7.54
CA ARG A 240 2.94 5.03 6.08
C ARG A 240 3.32 3.73 5.39
N ILE A 241 4.45 3.14 5.76
CA ILE A 241 4.91 1.85 5.23
C ILE A 241 3.87 0.76 5.49
N MET A 242 3.32 0.69 6.70
CA MET A 242 2.25 -0.24 7.03
C MET A 242 0.97 0.04 6.25
N PHE A 243 0.59 1.31 6.09
CA PHE A 243 -0.56 1.69 5.26
C PHE A 243 -0.41 1.12 3.85
N HIS A 244 0.75 1.38 3.23
CA HIS A 244 1.09 0.91 1.90
C HIS A 244 0.91 -0.62 1.76
N GLU A 245 1.49 -1.40 2.67
CA GLU A 245 1.35 -2.86 2.63
C GLU A 245 -0.10 -3.33 2.82
N LEU A 246 -0.83 -2.70 3.73
CA LEU A 246 -2.24 -3.00 3.94
C LEU A 246 -3.09 -2.66 2.71
N VAL A 247 -2.73 -1.65 1.91
CA VAL A 247 -3.39 -1.37 0.63
C VAL A 247 -3.11 -2.48 -0.39
N HIS A 248 -1.91 -3.03 -0.45
CA HIS A 248 -1.67 -4.22 -1.28
C HIS A 248 -2.56 -5.39 -0.87
N TRP A 249 -2.81 -5.56 0.43
CA TRP A 249 -3.70 -6.60 0.93
C TRP A 249 -5.17 -6.31 0.62
N TYR A 250 -5.75 -5.27 1.21
CA TYR A 250 -7.18 -4.95 1.12
C TYR A 250 -7.59 -4.40 -0.25
N GLY A 251 -6.65 -3.92 -1.04
CA GLY A 251 -6.87 -3.55 -2.43
C GLY A 251 -6.84 -4.74 -3.39
N SER A 252 -6.38 -5.91 -2.97
CA SER A 252 -6.36 -7.10 -3.81
C SER A 252 -7.68 -7.88 -3.74
N LYS A 253 -8.07 -8.50 -4.86
CA LYS A 253 -9.27 -9.34 -5.00
C LYS A 253 -8.95 -10.81 -5.23
N GLY A 254 -7.67 -11.19 -5.25
CA GLY A 254 -7.24 -12.54 -5.52
C GLY A 254 -5.73 -12.68 -5.63
N VAL A 255 -5.28 -13.93 -5.77
CA VAL A 255 -3.87 -14.27 -5.87
C VAL A 255 -3.31 -14.07 -7.27
N GLU A 256 -4.12 -13.90 -8.31
CA GLU A 256 -3.64 -13.71 -9.68
C GLU A 256 -3.16 -12.26 -9.90
N ARG A 257 -2.10 -12.05 -10.69
CA ARG A 257 -1.46 -10.72 -10.83
C ARG A 257 -2.44 -9.60 -11.18
N GLN A 258 -3.39 -9.87 -12.08
CA GLN A 258 -4.42 -8.93 -12.53
C GLN A 258 -5.48 -8.60 -11.47
N LYS A 259 -5.56 -9.38 -10.39
CA LYS A 259 -6.44 -9.14 -9.25
C LYS A 259 -5.71 -8.50 -8.07
N ARG A 260 -4.39 -8.29 -8.17
CA ARG A 260 -3.59 -7.67 -7.11
C ARG A 260 -3.46 -6.18 -7.35
N LEU A 261 -3.54 -5.40 -6.28
CA LEU A 261 -3.07 -4.02 -6.30
C LEU A 261 -1.54 -4.07 -6.20
N ILE A 262 -0.83 -3.49 -7.18
CA ILE A 262 0.62 -3.57 -7.30
C ILE A 262 1.28 -2.21 -7.11
N ASP A 263 2.59 -2.17 -6.94
CA ASP A 263 3.32 -0.92 -7.11
C ASP A 263 3.39 -0.56 -8.59
N GLN A 264 2.91 0.63 -8.93
CA GLN A 264 3.08 1.15 -10.27
C GLN A 264 4.48 1.74 -10.44
N GLN A 265 5.00 1.61 -11.66
CA GLN A 265 6.23 2.27 -12.05
C GLN A 265 6.03 3.79 -12.03
N ALA A 266 7.03 4.51 -11.54
CA ALA A 266 7.08 5.96 -11.54
C ALA A 266 7.18 6.50 -12.97
N VAL A 267 6.57 7.66 -13.19
CA VAL A 267 6.62 8.39 -14.45
C VAL A 267 7.26 9.77 -14.23
N SER A 268 8.00 10.25 -15.23
CA SER A 268 8.61 11.57 -15.21
C SER A 268 7.57 12.69 -15.37
N LYS A 269 8.04 13.94 -15.31
CA LYS A 269 7.19 15.12 -15.53
C LYS A 269 6.53 15.14 -16.90
N THR A 270 7.11 14.42 -17.88
CA THR A 270 6.60 14.30 -19.25
C THR A 270 5.83 13.00 -19.48
N GLY A 271 5.61 12.18 -18.45
CA GLY A 271 4.85 10.92 -18.54
C GLY A 271 5.66 9.70 -18.98
N GLN A 272 6.97 9.84 -19.16
CA GLN A 272 7.85 8.72 -19.52
C GLN A 272 8.10 7.82 -18.31
N LEU A 273 8.20 6.51 -18.53
CA LEU A 273 8.52 5.54 -17.48
C LEU A 273 9.93 5.74 -16.95
N MET A 274 10.06 5.75 -15.62
CA MET A 274 11.34 5.92 -14.92
C MET A 274 12.05 4.59 -14.69
N TRP A 275 13.33 4.55 -14.99
CA TRP A 275 14.21 3.40 -14.80
C TRP A 275 15.46 3.79 -14.03
N PHE A 276 16.14 2.81 -13.45
CA PHE A 276 17.46 3.00 -12.88
C PHE A 276 18.40 1.83 -13.16
N ARG A 277 19.68 2.13 -13.34
CA ARG A 277 20.75 1.13 -13.50
C ARG A 277 21.28 0.70 -12.13
N LYS A 278 22.04 -0.40 -12.08
CA LYS A 278 22.67 -0.89 -10.83
C LYS A 278 23.59 0.15 -10.16
N ASN A 279 24.17 1.08 -10.91
CA ASN A 279 24.98 2.19 -10.39
C ASN A 279 24.13 3.35 -9.82
N GLY A 280 22.80 3.24 -9.84
CA GLY A 280 21.87 4.27 -9.35
C GLY A 280 21.49 5.33 -10.39
N GLU A 281 22.09 5.33 -11.58
CA GLU A 281 21.77 6.26 -12.66
C GLU A 281 20.31 6.08 -13.11
N ARG A 282 19.55 7.19 -13.15
CA ARG A 282 18.14 7.21 -13.55
C ARG A 282 17.98 7.71 -14.97
N PHE A 283 17.02 7.15 -15.70
CA PHE A 283 16.70 7.56 -17.07
C PHE A 283 15.24 7.29 -17.41
N GLU A 284 14.77 7.88 -18.49
CA GLU A 284 13.36 7.88 -18.92
C GLU A 284 13.17 7.05 -20.20
N LYS A 285 12.01 6.41 -20.35
CA LYS A 285 11.60 5.72 -21.58
C LYS A 285 10.10 5.87 -21.83
N GLU A 286 9.70 6.06 -23.08
CA GLU A 286 8.29 6.16 -23.46
C GLU A 286 7.50 4.87 -23.18
N ALA A 287 8.13 3.71 -23.43
CA ALA A 287 7.54 2.39 -23.24
C ALA A 287 8.50 1.44 -22.53
N ALA A 288 7.93 0.41 -21.91
CA ALA A 288 8.70 -0.70 -21.38
C ALA A 288 9.42 -1.41 -22.55
N PRO A 289 10.71 -1.76 -22.41
CA PRO A 289 11.43 -2.44 -23.48
C PRO A 289 10.83 -3.83 -23.74
N GLU A 290 10.72 -4.23 -25.00
CA GLU A 290 10.24 -5.57 -25.39
C GLU A 290 11.06 -6.70 -24.77
N ARG A 291 12.37 -6.45 -24.59
CA ARG A 291 13.28 -7.33 -23.87
C ARG A 291 13.89 -6.56 -22.70
N PRO A 292 13.52 -6.88 -21.44
CA PRO A 292 14.09 -6.23 -20.29
C PRO A 292 15.58 -6.58 -20.19
N ASP A 293 16.42 -5.56 -20.32
CA ASP A 293 17.85 -5.68 -20.00
C ASP A 293 17.98 -5.85 -18.48
N LYS A 294 18.67 -6.91 -18.07
CA LYS A 294 18.89 -7.25 -16.66
C LYS A 294 19.75 -6.22 -15.91
N SER A 295 20.29 -5.22 -16.60
CA SER A 295 21.10 -4.15 -16.01
C SER A 295 20.29 -2.94 -15.54
N TRP A 296 19.00 -2.85 -15.88
CA TRP A 296 18.10 -1.76 -15.46
C TRP A 296 16.86 -2.31 -14.76
N ASN A 297 16.34 -1.52 -13.81
CA ASN A 297 15.16 -1.85 -13.02
C ASN A 297 14.14 -0.71 -13.15
N ALA A 298 12.86 -1.06 -13.11
CA ALA A 298 11.78 -0.08 -13.02
C ALA A 298 11.87 0.65 -11.67
N LEU A 299 11.78 1.98 -11.70
CA LEU A 299 11.65 2.78 -10.48
C LEU A 299 10.18 2.77 -10.07
N ASN A 300 9.85 2.35 -8.86
CA ASN A 300 8.47 2.35 -8.35
C ASN A 300 8.09 3.71 -7.76
N THR A 301 6.78 3.97 -7.72
CA THR A 301 6.17 5.17 -7.15
C THR A 301 6.12 5.10 -5.61
N TYR A 302 7.06 5.76 -4.91
CA TYR A 302 7.17 5.71 -3.44
C TYR A 302 7.23 7.08 -2.71
N TYR A 303 7.13 8.21 -3.43
CA TYR A 303 7.16 9.56 -2.84
C TYR A 303 6.05 10.42 -3.43
N PHE A 304 5.64 11.47 -2.72
CA PHE A 304 4.53 12.35 -3.12
C PHE A 304 4.63 12.78 -4.59
N GLY A 305 5.79 13.29 -5.00
CA GLY A 305 5.98 13.78 -6.37
C GLY A 305 5.79 12.71 -7.45
N TRP A 306 6.17 11.46 -7.18
CA TRP A 306 5.94 10.36 -8.12
C TRP A 306 4.46 9.97 -8.20
N VAL A 307 3.76 9.99 -7.06
CA VAL A 307 2.32 9.73 -7.01
C VAL A 307 1.57 10.80 -7.81
N GLU A 308 1.90 12.06 -7.58
CA GLU A 308 1.31 13.19 -8.27
C GLU A 308 1.54 13.10 -9.79
N MET A 309 2.77 12.77 -10.23
CA MET A 309 3.08 12.58 -11.64
C MET A 309 2.32 11.39 -12.24
N LEU A 310 2.18 10.28 -11.51
CA LEU A 310 1.40 9.13 -11.94
C LEU A 310 -0.09 9.44 -12.08
N ALA A 311 -0.63 10.33 -11.25
CA ALA A 311 -2.04 10.73 -11.29
C ALA A 311 -2.38 11.65 -12.48
N ARG A 312 -1.42 12.40 -13.01
CA ARG A 312 -1.62 13.29 -14.16
C ARG A 312 -2.02 12.51 -15.41
N ARG A 313 -2.83 13.13 -16.26
CA ARG A 313 -3.11 12.62 -17.62
C ARG A 313 -2.10 13.25 -18.58
N TYR A 314 -1.39 12.39 -19.31
CA TYR A 314 -0.52 12.79 -20.40
C TYR A 314 -1.15 12.39 -21.73
N ASP A 315 -0.76 13.07 -22.81
CA ASP A 315 -1.25 12.81 -24.16
C ASP A 315 -0.21 12.05 -25.00
N GLY A 316 -0.64 11.52 -26.14
CA GLY A 316 0.24 10.88 -27.12
C GLY A 316 0.76 9.51 -26.67
N ALA A 317 2.00 9.18 -27.04
CA ALA A 317 2.59 7.85 -26.89
C ALA A 317 2.82 7.40 -25.43
N VAL A 318 2.65 8.31 -24.46
CA VAL A 318 2.85 8.04 -23.02
C VAL A 318 1.54 8.00 -22.23
N ALA A 319 0.39 8.23 -22.88
CA ALA A 319 -0.91 8.37 -22.21
C ALA A 319 -1.28 7.15 -21.33
N GLN A 320 -0.85 5.95 -21.71
CA GLN A 320 -1.10 4.70 -20.98
C GLN A 320 -0.25 4.52 -19.71
N ASN A 321 0.78 5.35 -19.52
CA ASN A 321 1.72 5.19 -18.41
C ASN A 321 1.19 5.80 -17.10
N SER A 322 0.15 6.65 -17.17
CA SER A 322 -0.33 7.44 -16.03
C SER A 322 -1.86 7.56 -16.02
N GLY A 323 -2.37 8.44 -15.16
CA GLY A 323 -3.77 8.78 -15.04
C GLY A 323 -4.51 7.90 -14.03
N PRO A 324 -5.84 8.07 -13.91
CA PRO A 324 -6.62 7.41 -12.86
C PRO A 324 -6.54 5.89 -12.85
N GLY A 325 -6.45 5.27 -14.04
CA GLY A 325 -6.32 3.82 -14.14
C GLY A 325 -5.01 3.26 -13.58
N LYS A 326 -3.98 4.09 -13.44
CA LYS A 326 -2.70 3.74 -12.81
C LYS A 326 -2.67 4.18 -11.36
N ALA A 327 -3.07 5.42 -11.09
CA ALA A 327 -3.01 5.99 -9.76
C ALA A 327 -3.94 5.31 -8.75
N THR A 328 -5.09 4.77 -9.18
CA THR A 328 -5.96 3.96 -8.31
C THR A 328 -5.49 2.52 -8.10
N GLU A 329 -4.41 2.12 -8.77
CA GLU A 329 -3.82 0.78 -8.72
C GLU A 329 -2.37 0.80 -8.19
N THR A 330 -2.02 1.81 -7.38
CA THR A 330 -0.76 1.86 -6.62
C THR A 330 -1.01 2.12 -5.14
N ALA A 331 -0.31 1.42 -4.24
CA ALA A 331 -0.56 1.51 -2.80
C ALA A 331 -0.19 2.88 -2.23
N GLU A 332 0.85 3.48 -2.78
CA GLU A 332 1.37 4.77 -2.32
C GLU A 332 0.35 5.92 -2.46
N ALA A 333 -0.50 5.91 -3.49
CA ALA A 333 -1.53 6.92 -3.69
C ALA A 333 -2.56 6.93 -2.56
N TYR A 334 -2.92 5.75 -2.06
CA TYR A 334 -3.82 5.62 -0.92
C TYR A 334 -3.12 6.10 0.36
N ALA A 335 -1.88 5.69 0.59
CA ALA A 335 -1.15 6.12 1.78
C ALA A 335 -1.04 7.66 1.87
N TYR A 336 -0.64 8.35 0.79
CA TYR A 336 -0.59 9.82 0.79
C TYR A 336 -1.98 10.47 0.86
N PHE A 337 -2.99 9.94 0.17
CA PHE A 337 -4.35 10.48 0.31
C PHE A 337 -4.84 10.40 1.77
N ALA A 338 -4.59 9.29 2.46
CA ALA A 338 -4.95 9.13 3.86
C ALA A 338 -4.20 10.10 4.78
N MET A 339 -2.92 10.36 4.50
CA MET A 339 -2.15 11.39 5.19
C MET A 339 -2.74 12.80 4.98
N MET A 340 -3.07 13.16 3.74
CA MET A 340 -3.70 14.45 3.42
C MET A 340 -5.10 14.59 4.03
N ALA A 341 -5.86 13.50 4.09
CA ALA A 341 -7.18 13.45 4.73
C ALA A 341 -7.06 13.65 6.25
N TYR A 342 -6.04 13.06 6.89
CA TYR A 342 -5.83 13.20 8.32
C TYR A 342 -5.23 14.55 8.73
N LEU A 343 -4.29 15.07 7.94
CA LEU A 343 -3.66 16.38 8.12
C LEU A 343 -4.52 17.51 7.50
N ASP A 344 -5.81 17.50 7.81
CA ASP A 344 -6.88 18.30 7.19
C ASP A 344 -6.89 19.80 7.54
N ASN A 345 -6.03 20.24 8.46
CA ASN A 345 -5.84 21.67 8.76
C ASN A 345 -5.21 22.44 7.58
N PHE A 346 -4.61 21.74 6.63
CA PHE A 346 -3.88 22.30 5.50
C PHE A 346 -4.33 21.67 4.18
N ASP A 347 -4.12 22.40 3.10
CA ASP A 347 -4.14 21.84 1.75
C ASP A 347 -2.72 21.44 1.34
N TRP A 348 -2.59 20.23 0.79
CA TRP A 348 -1.33 19.61 0.38
C TRP A 348 -1.29 19.33 -1.13
N ALA A 349 -2.41 19.53 -1.83
CA ALA A 349 -2.67 18.93 -3.14
C ALA A 349 -1.87 19.55 -4.31
N VAL A 350 -1.16 20.66 -4.07
CA VAL A 350 -0.45 21.38 -5.14
C VAL A 350 0.95 20.84 -5.36
N ASP A 351 1.71 20.65 -4.30
CA ASP A 351 3.15 20.34 -4.33
C ASP A 351 3.61 19.55 -3.10
N GLY A 352 2.68 19.07 -2.27
CA GLY A 352 3.00 18.36 -1.03
C GLY A 352 3.50 19.29 0.07
N LEU A 353 3.44 20.62 -0.10
CA LEU A 353 3.70 21.58 0.96
C LEU A 353 2.40 21.98 1.65
N ALA A 354 2.43 22.10 2.98
CA ALA A 354 1.29 22.59 3.75
C ALA A 354 0.93 24.03 3.35
N LYS A 355 -0.30 24.24 2.89
CA LYS A 355 -0.84 25.56 2.52
C LYS A 355 -2.13 25.86 3.27
N HIS A 356 -2.41 27.15 3.46
CA HIS A 356 -3.70 27.58 3.97
C HIS A 356 -4.82 27.11 3.05
N MET A 357 -5.98 26.82 3.63
CA MET A 357 -7.20 26.62 2.87
C MET A 357 -7.67 27.98 2.34
N GLU A 358 -7.56 28.20 1.03
CA GLU A 358 -8.06 29.40 0.37
C GLU A 358 -9.52 29.24 -0.07
N LEU A 359 -10.28 30.34 -0.02
CA LEU A 359 -11.69 30.43 -0.45
C LEU A 359 -11.83 30.52 -1.96
#